data_AF-A0A4Y2T827-F1
#
_entry.id   AF-A0A4Y2T827-F1
#
_cell.length_a   1.000
_cell.length_b   1.000
_cell.length_c   1.000
_cell.angle_alpha   90.00
_cell.angle_beta   90.00
_cell.angle_gamma   90.00
#
_symmetry.space_group_name_H-M   'P 1'
#
loop_
_entity.id
_entity.type
_entity.pdbx_description
1 polymer ?
#
loop_
_entity_poly.entity_id
_entity_poly.type
_entity_poly.pdbx_seq_one_letter_code
_entity_poly.pdbx_strand_id
1 'polypeptide(L)'
;MKEVHGEQCLARCTIFRWCHRYEAGRVNIKDLPRPEQAHVVTNSATISAVDELIRQNHRITAREIAVELSISKGAVHHIFLKKLGYGKVCAQWVPKHLSENQKTARWEQDPSATQEFLH
;
A
#
# COMPACT_ATOMS: atom_id res chain seq x y z
N MET A 1 -45.09 -9.20 5.79
CA MET A 1 -43.80 -8.45 5.72
C MET A 1 -43.87 -7.19 6.58
N LYS A 2 -44.67 -6.18 6.22
CA LYS A 2 -44.82 -4.96 7.03
C LYS A 2 -45.48 -5.20 8.40
N GLU A 3 -46.38 -6.18 8.50
CA GLU A 3 -46.99 -6.59 9.78
C GLU A 3 -45.99 -7.20 10.78
N VAL A 4 -44.93 -7.82 10.28
CA VAL A 4 -43.93 -8.53 11.12
C VAL A 4 -42.68 -7.67 11.37
N HIS A 5 -42.27 -6.88 10.38
CA HIS A 5 -41.05 -6.07 10.44
C HIS A 5 -41.29 -4.55 10.56
N GLY A 6 -42.55 -4.11 10.56
CA GLY A 6 -42.92 -2.71 10.70
C GLY A 6 -42.20 -1.80 9.70
N GLU A 7 -41.60 -0.73 10.20
CA GLU A 7 -40.84 0.26 9.43
C GLU A 7 -39.47 -0.25 8.95
N GLN A 8 -38.94 -1.32 9.55
CA GLN A 8 -37.68 -1.94 9.14
C GLN A 8 -37.84 -2.88 7.93
N CYS A 9 -39.06 -2.98 7.38
CA CYS A 9 -39.34 -3.80 6.21
C CYS A 9 -38.60 -3.27 4.98
N LEU A 10 -37.93 -4.18 4.25
CA LEU A 10 -37.33 -3.84 2.95
C LEU A 10 -38.41 -3.42 1.96
N ALA A 11 -38.05 -2.47 1.08
CA ALA A 11 -38.91 -2.07 -0.02
C ALA A 11 -39.26 -3.26 -0.93
N ARG A 12 -40.49 -3.29 -1.46
CA ARG A 12 -41.01 -4.38 -2.30
C ARG A 12 -40.11 -4.66 -3.52
N CYS A 13 -39.53 -3.62 -4.13
CA CYS A 13 -38.59 -3.74 -5.23
C CYS A 13 -37.29 -4.48 -4.86
N THR A 14 -36.78 -4.27 -3.64
CA THR A 14 -35.58 -4.96 -3.13
C THR A 14 -35.87 -6.45 -2.94
N ILE A 15 -37.05 -6.79 -2.42
CA ILE A 15 -37.49 -8.18 -2.22
C ILE A 15 -37.57 -8.92 -3.56
N PHE A 16 -38.26 -8.36 -4.55
CA PHE A 16 -38.35 -8.97 -5.88
C PHE A 16 -36.99 -9.17 -6.54
N ARG A 17 -36.09 -8.18 -6.42
CA ARG A 17 -34.72 -8.30 -6.95
C ARG A 17 -33.94 -9.43 -6.29
N TRP A 18 -34.16 -9.69 -5.00
CA TRP A 18 -33.56 -10.81 -4.29
C TRP A 18 -34.17 -12.16 -4.68
N CYS A 19 -35.50 -12.26 -4.81
CA CYS A 19 -36.18 -13.47 -5.29
C CYS A 19 -35.65 -13.89 -6.67
N HIS A 20 -35.57 -12.93 -7.60
CA HIS A 20 -35.05 -13.22 -8.94
C HIS A 20 -33.58 -13.69 -8.92
N ARG A 21 -32.73 -13.10 -8.07
CA ARG A 21 -31.34 -13.55 -7.90
C ARG A 21 -31.26 -14.96 -7.32
N TYR A 22 -32.14 -15.29 -6.37
CA TYR A 22 -32.20 -16.61 -5.77
C TYR A 22 -32.65 -17.68 -6.79
N GLU A 23 -33.68 -17.38 -7.58
CA GLU A 23 -34.13 -18.22 -8.70
C GLU A 23 -33.03 -18.41 -9.75
N ALA A 24 -32.21 -17.38 -9.99
CA ALA A 24 -31.02 -17.46 -10.84
C ALA A 24 -29.84 -18.23 -10.20
N GLY A 25 -30.05 -18.91 -9.07
CA GLY A 25 -29.05 -19.77 -8.42
C GLY A 25 -28.13 -19.05 -7.43
N ARG A 26 -28.32 -17.75 -7.14
CA ARG A 26 -27.52 -17.07 -6.11
C ARG A 26 -27.96 -17.51 -4.71
N VAL A 27 -27.13 -18.34 -4.09
CA VAL A 27 -27.29 -18.78 -2.69
C VAL A 27 -26.56 -17.89 -1.67
N ASN A 28 -25.59 -17.08 -2.13
CA ASN A 28 -24.82 -16.22 -1.24
C ASN A 28 -25.59 -14.94 -0.87
N ILE A 29 -25.88 -14.82 0.43
CA ILE A 29 -26.60 -13.70 1.05
C ILE A 29 -25.69 -12.46 1.22
N LYS A 30 -24.37 -12.64 1.30
CA LYS A 30 -23.44 -11.52 1.43
C LYS A 30 -23.47 -10.67 0.17
N ASP A 31 -23.22 -9.37 0.34
CA ASP A 31 -23.02 -8.47 -0.79
C ASP A 31 -21.85 -8.96 -1.63
N LEU A 32 -22.05 -8.94 -2.95
CA LEU A 32 -20.94 -9.17 -3.87
C LEU A 32 -19.97 -7.99 -3.75
N PRO A 33 -18.68 -8.21 -4.06
CA PRO A 33 -17.74 -7.11 -4.18
C PRO A 33 -18.39 -6.03 -5.03
N ARG A 34 -18.62 -4.86 -4.42
CA ARG A 34 -19.09 -3.72 -5.18
C ARG A 34 -17.98 -3.44 -6.20
N PRO A 35 -18.31 -3.18 -7.48
CA PRO A 35 -17.32 -2.69 -8.41
C PRO A 35 -16.67 -1.47 -7.76
N GLU A 36 -15.44 -1.63 -7.29
CA GLU A 36 -14.68 -0.51 -6.77
C GLU A 36 -14.51 0.43 -7.94
N GLN A 37 -14.77 1.71 -7.72
CA GLN A 37 -14.47 2.71 -8.72
C GLN A 37 -12.97 2.59 -8.99
N ALA A 38 -12.60 2.00 -10.14
CA ALA A 38 -11.22 1.91 -10.54
C ALA A 38 -10.70 3.34 -10.48
N HIS A 39 -9.81 3.61 -9.53
CA HIS A 39 -9.14 4.90 -9.48
C HIS A 39 -8.35 5.00 -10.78
N VAL A 40 -8.94 5.64 -11.80
CA VAL A 40 -8.36 5.85 -13.13
C VAL A 40 -6.97 6.52 -13.02
N VAL A 41 -6.70 7.18 -11.89
CA VAL A 41 -5.43 7.82 -11.52
C VAL A 41 -4.31 6.82 -11.18
N THR A 42 -4.64 5.58 -10.80
CA THR A 42 -3.67 4.56 -10.37
C THR A 42 -3.45 3.53 -11.48
N ASN A 43 -2.87 3.97 -12.60
CA ASN A 43 -2.40 3.09 -13.66
C ASN A 43 -1.05 2.47 -13.28
N SER A 44 -0.69 1.36 -13.93
CA SER A 44 0.64 0.72 -13.84
C SER A 44 1.79 1.72 -14.03
N ALA A 45 1.69 2.63 -15.00
CA ALA A 45 2.71 3.66 -15.25
C ALA A 45 2.91 4.60 -14.05
N THR A 46 1.84 5.05 -13.40
CA THR A 46 1.96 5.92 -12.22
C THR A 46 2.49 5.16 -11.01
N ILE A 47 2.14 3.88 -10.86
CA ILE A 47 2.73 3.01 -9.83
C ILE A 47 4.24 2.86 -10.04
N SER A 48 4.69 2.60 -11.27
CA SER A 48 6.11 2.47 -11.60
C SER A 48 6.89 3.77 -11.38
N ALA A 49 6.33 4.92 -11.79
CA ALA A 49 6.97 6.21 -11.56
C ALA A 49 7.12 6.53 -10.06
N VAL A 50 6.11 6.19 -9.25
CA VAL A 50 6.21 6.31 -7.79
C VAL A 50 7.32 5.40 -7.24
N ASP A 51 7.40 4.14 -7.67
CA ASP A 51 8.45 3.21 -7.22
C ASP A 51 9.86 3.71 -7.58
N GLU A 52 10.03 4.25 -8.78
CA GLU A 52 11.31 4.80 -9.23
C GLU A 52 11.76 5.98 -8.37
N LEU A 53 10.87 6.95 -8.09
CA LEU A 53 11.18 8.08 -7.22
C LEU A 53 11.59 7.65 -5.81
N ILE A 54 10.95 6.60 -5.26
CA ILE A 54 11.30 6.05 -3.94
C ILE A 54 12.68 5.38 -3.96
N ARG A 55 13.02 4.67 -5.05
CA ARG A 55 14.34 4.01 -5.20
C ARG A 55 15.46 5.03 -5.39
N GLN A 56 15.20 6.12 -6.08
CA GLN A 56 16.17 7.22 -6.25
C GLN A 56 16.40 7.97 -4.93
N ASN A 57 15.34 8.20 -4.16
CA ASN A 57 15.42 8.86 -2.86
C ASN A 57 14.50 8.19 -1.83
N HIS A 58 15.05 7.30 -1.03
CA HIS A 58 14.30 6.62 0.04
C HIS A 58 13.72 7.55 1.12
N ARG A 59 14.12 8.82 1.15
CA ARG A 59 13.63 9.84 2.09
C ARG A 59 12.59 10.77 1.48
N ILE A 60 12.20 10.57 0.21
CA ILE A 60 11.20 11.39 -0.46
C ILE A 60 9.85 11.33 0.25
N THR A 61 9.16 12.47 0.31
CA THR A 61 7.86 12.59 0.97
C THR A 61 6.71 12.35 0.00
N ALA A 62 5.59 11.86 0.51
CA ALA A 62 4.36 11.71 -0.27
C ALA A 62 3.85 13.03 -0.88
N ARG A 63 4.24 14.19 -0.33
CA ARG A 63 3.87 15.50 -0.87
C ARG A 63 4.72 15.85 -2.09
N GLU A 64 6.02 15.58 -2.04
CA GLU A 64 6.93 15.81 -3.17
C GLU A 64 6.51 14.95 -4.36
N ILE A 65 6.27 13.65 -4.15
CA ILE A 65 5.75 12.75 -5.19
C ILE A 65 4.42 13.23 -5.76
N ALA A 66 3.51 13.71 -4.91
CA ALA A 66 2.20 14.20 -5.35
C ALA A 66 2.35 15.41 -6.28
N VAL A 67 3.27 16.32 -5.98
CA VAL A 67 3.58 17.49 -6.81
C VAL A 67 4.23 17.06 -8.11
N GLU A 68 5.26 16.21 -8.03
CA GLU A 68 6.05 15.78 -9.18
C GLU A 68 5.23 15.00 -10.21
N LEU A 69 4.38 14.09 -9.74
CA LEU A 69 3.51 13.28 -10.61
C LEU A 69 2.14 13.92 -10.85
N SER A 70 1.88 15.12 -10.30
CA SER A 70 0.60 15.82 -10.41
C SER A 70 -0.61 14.96 -10.02
N ILE A 71 -0.47 14.18 -8.95
CA ILE A 71 -1.53 13.32 -8.40
C ILE A 71 -1.88 13.73 -6.97
N SER A 72 -3.03 13.28 -6.49
CA SER A 72 -3.43 13.60 -5.12
C SER A 72 -2.55 12.86 -4.10
N LYS A 73 -2.29 13.52 -2.96
CA LYS A 73 -1.60 12.88 -1.81
C LYS A 73 -2.28 11.58 -1.36
N GLY A 74 -3.61 11.50 -1.50
CA GLY A 74 -4.38 10.28 -1.20
C GLY A 74 -4.05 9.14 -2.16
N ALA A 75 -3.92 9.42 -3.46
CA ALA A 75 -3.51 8.44 -4.46
C ALA A 75 -2.08 7.93 -4.18
N VAL A 76 -1.16 8.83 -3.82
CA VAL A 76 0.20 8.46 -3.42
C VAL A 76 0.20 7.52 -2.22
N HIS A 77 -0.53 7.84 -1.15
CA HIS A 77 -0.67 6.94 0.00
C HIS A 77 -1.28 5.59 -0.35
N HIS A 78 -2.30 5.56 -1.23
CA HIS A 78 -2.88 4.31 -1.69
C HIS A 78 -1.86 3.47 -2.45
N ILE A 79 -1.07 4.07 -3.34
CA ILE A 79 -0.01 3.39 -4.08
C ILE A 79 1.04 2.83 -3.12
N PHE A 80 1.54 3.64 -2.20
CA PHE A 80 2.51 3.23 -1.18
C PHE A 80 2.04 1.99 -0.40
N LEU A 81 0.86 2.08 0.22
CA LEU A 81 0.41 1.08 1.20
C LEU A 81 -0.27 -0.13 0.56
N LYS A 82 -1.02 0.07 -0.53
CA LYS A 82 -1.87 -0.99 -1.12
C LYS A 82 -1.30 -1.59 -2.39
N LYS A 83 -0.48 -0.86 -3.15
CA LYS A 83 0.09 -1.35 -4.42
C LYS A 83 1.54 -1.81 -4.27
N LEU A 84 2.38 -1.00 -3.61
CA LEU A 84 3.81 -1.28 -3.45
C LEU A 84 4.15 -1.94 -2.11
N GLY A 85 3.32 -1.75 -1.08
CA GLY A 85 3.54 -2.35 0.24
C GLY A 85 4.66 -1.68 1.05
N TYR A 86 5.05 -0.45 0.72
CA TYR A 86 6.07 0.28 1.47
C TYR A 86 5.56 0.74 2.83
N GLY A 87 6.44 0.67 3.83
CA GLY A 87 6.26 1.24 5.17
C GLY A 87 7.24 2.38 5.43
N LYS A 88 6.82 3.37 6.21
CA LYS A 88 7.72 4.44 6.67
C LYS A 88 8.51 3.94 7.89
N VAL A 89 9.83 4.03 7.82
CA VAL A 89 10.74 3.74 8.93
C VAL A 89 11.52 5.00 9.29
N CYS A 90 11.75 5.23 10.58
CA CYS A 90 12.60 6.34 11.04
C CYS A 90 14.07 5.99 10.80
N ALA A 91 14.85 6.97 10.36
CA ALA A 91 16.29 6.78 10.21
C ALA A 91 16.93 6.47 11.58
N GLN A 92 17.83 5.49 11.60
CA GLN A 92 18.60 5.16 12.80
C GLN A 92 19.61 6.28 13.10
N TRP A 93 19.76 6.63 14.38
CA TRP A 93 20.76 7.60 14.79
C TRP A 93 22.16 7.00 14.69
N VAL A 94 23.07 7.72 14.03
CA VAL A 94 24.46 7.32 13.87
C VAL A 94 25.34 8.29 14.67
N PRO A 95 26.12 7.81 15.67
CA PRO A 95 26.82 8.69 16.62
C PRO A 95 27.86 9.64 16.01
N LYS A 96 28.52 9.22 14.93
CA LYS A 96 29.57 10.01 14.27
C LYS A 96 29.52 9.79 12.76
N HIS A 97 29.75 10.86 12.01
CA HIS A 97 30.00 10.77 10.59
C HIS A 97 31.48 10.37 10.37
N LEU A 98 31.71 9.13 9.98
CA LEU A 98 33.07 8.58 9.84
C LEU A 98 33.69 8.99 8.51
N SER A 99 34.98 9.36 8.54
CA SER A 99 35.80 9.47 7.33
C SER A 99 36.12 8.09 6.76
N GLU A 100 36.55 8.03 5.50
CA GLU A 100 36.92 6.74 4.87
C GLU A 100 38.02 6.01 5.66
N ASN A 101 39.10 6.71 6.04
CA ASN A 101 40.17 6.13 6.84
C ASN A 101 39.66 5.52 8.16
N GLN A 102 38.66 6.13 8.80
CA GLN A 102 38.03 5.62 10.01
C GLN A 102 37.14 4.39 9.75
N LYS A 103 36.53 4.28 8.57
CA LYS A 103 35.76 3.09 8.17
C LYS A 103 36.70 1.92 7.91
N THR A 104 37.79 2.14 7.19
CA THR A 104 38.80 1.11 6.89
C THR A 104 39.44 0.57 8.17
N ALA A 105 39.87 1.45 9.08
CA ALA A 105 40.45 1.03 10.35
C ALA A 105 39.46 0.23 11.22
N ARG A 106 38.15 0.53 11.17
CA ARG A 106 37.13 -0.26 11.85
C ARG A 106 36.94 -1.64 11.23
N TRP A 107 36.98 -1.73 9.90
CA TRP A 107 36.88 -3.01 9.19
C TRP A 107 38.07 -3.92 9.48
N GLU A 108 39.30 -3.39 9.45
CA GLU A 108 40.52 -4.14 9.74
C GLU A 108 40.60 -4.63 11.20
N GLN A 109 39.93 -3.93 12.12
CA GLN A 109 39.84 -4.29 13.54
C GLN A 109 38.65 -5.21 13.84
N ASP A 110 37.78 -5.49 12.87
CA ASP A 110 36.63 -6.37 13.05
C ASP A 110 37.11 -7.85 13.10
N PRO A 111 36.95 -8.54 14.24
CA PRO A 111 37.43 -9.92 14.39
C PRO A 111 36.75 -10.91 13.43
N SER A 112 35.59 -10.54 12.85
CA SER A 112 34.90 -11.37 11.86
C SER A 112 35.57 -11.35 10.49
N ALA A 113 36.26 -10.26 10.13
CA ALA A 113 36.97 -10.13 8.84
C ALA A 113 38.32 -10.84 8.82
N THR A 114 38.90 -11.11 10.00
CA THR A 114 40.20 -11.81 10.13
C THR A 114 40.07 -13.33 10.09
N GLN A 115 38.85 -13.87 10.22
CA GLN A 115 38.61 -15.32 10.25
C GLN A 115 38.53 -15.95 8.85
N GLU A 116 38.38 -15.15 7.78
CA GLU A 116 38.34 -15.64 6.39
C GLU A 116 39.72 -15.97 5.78
N PHE A 117 40.82 -15.64 6.47
CA PHE A 117 42.19 -15.83 5.96
C PHE A 117 42.93 -17.04 6.56
N LEU A 118 42.25 -17.87 7.35
CA LEU A 118 42.86 -19.02 8.05
C LEU A 118 42.41 -20.40 7.55
N HIS A 119 41.96 -20.52 6.30
CA HIS A 119 41.62 -21.83 5.74
C HIS A 119 42.08 -22.07 4.29
#